data_AF-A0A060BVY7-F1
#
_entry.id   AF-A0A060BVY7-F1
#
_cell.length_a   1.000
_cell.length_b   1.000
_cell.length_c   1.000
_cell.angle_alpha   90.00
_cell.angle_beta   90.00
_cell.angle_gamma   90.00
#
_symmetry.space_group_name_H-M   'P 1'
#
loop_
_entity.id
_entity.type
_entity.pdbx_description
1 polymer ?
#
loop_
_entity_poly.entity_id
_entity_poly.type
_entity_poly.pdbx_seq_one_letter_code
_entity_poly.pdbx_strand_id
1 'polypeptide(L)'
;LAGKLAQARLLTAESTTEQASAGLDTLTAEERATFEALNADYVAKFGFPFIIAAKDNTKGSILEAFYRRLSQDRETELAEAGRQVERIAYLRLRDIFA
;
A
#
# COMPACT_ATOMS: atom_id res chain seq x y z
N LEU A 1 4.41 -0.80 4.02
CA LEU A 1 5.28 -1.80 3.36
C LEU A 1 6.45 -2.21 4.24
N ALA A 2 6.78 -3.49 4.18
CA ALA A 2 7.05 -4.35 5.33
C ALA A 2 8.49 -4.32 5.88
N GLY A 3 9.12 -3.14 5.95
CA GLY A 3 10.41 -2.98 6.63
C GLY A 3 10.68 -1.53 7.02
N LYS A 4 10.74 -0.62 6.03
CA LYS A 4 11.07 0.80 6.29
C LYS A 4 9.89 1.69 6.71
N LEU A 5 8.64 1.38 6.34
CA LEU A 5 7.48 2.14 6.84
C LEU A 5 7.08 1.72 8.26
N ALA A 6 7.34 0.45 8.63
CA ALA A 6 7.21 -0.01 10.01
C ALA A 6 8.30 0.62 10.92
N GLN A 7 9.53 0.79 10.42
CA GLN A 7 10.60 1.46 11.15
C GLN A 7 10.42 2.99 11.25
N ALA A 8 9.67 3.62 10.34
CA ALA A 8 9.42 5.06 10.35
C ALA A 8 8.36 5.53 11.37
N ARG A 9 7.79 4.64 12.22
CA ARG A 9 6.75 5.00 13.21
C ARG A 9 5.54 5.76 12.62
N LEU A 10 5.18 5.50 11.36
CA LEU A 10 4.04 6.13 10.68
C LEU A 10 2.83 5.20 10.53
N LEU A 11 2.85 4.01 11.14
CA LEU A 11 1.70 3.12 11.15
C LEU A 11 0.88 3.36 12.42
N THR A 12 -0.32 3.93 12.26
CA THR A 12 -1.36 3.88 13.30
C THR A 12 -1.84 2.44 13.47
N ALA A 13 -2.48 2.11 14.60
CA ALA A 13 -3.02 0.76 14.84
C ALA A 13 -3.92 0.29 13.68
N GLU A 14 -4.65 1.22 13.07
CA GLU A 14 -5.52 0.96 11.92
C GLU A 14 -4.74 0.45 10.71
N SER A 15 -3.53 0.95 10.46
CA SER A 15 -2.72 0.52 9.31
C SER A 15 -2.17 -0.89 9.47
N THR A 16 -1.93 -1.33 10.70
CA THR A 16 -1.55 -2.73 10.98
C THR A 16 -2.72 -3.67 10.69
N THR A 17 -3.92 -3.35 11.15
CA THR A 17 -5.13 -4.14 10.87
C THR A 17 -5.45 -4.17 9.37
N GLU A 18 -5.32 -3.03 8.69
CA GLU A 18 -5.49 -2.94 7.23
C GLU A 18 -4.52 -3.85 6.48
N GLN A 19 -3.24 -3.87 6.85
CA GLN A 19 -2.24 -4.71 6.18
C GLN A 19 -2.43 -6.21 6.47
N ALA A 20 -2.83 -6.57 7.70
CA ALA A 20 -3.17 -7.95 8.04
C ALA A 20 -4.36 -8.46 7.20
N SER A 21 -5.36 -7.61 6.95
CA SER A 21 -6.51 -7.99 6.11
C SER A 21 -6.14 -8.33 4.65
N ALA A 22 -5.02 -7.81 4.15
CA ALA A 22 -4.49 -8.13 2.83
C ALA A 22 -3.52 -9.32 2.82
N GLY A 23 -3.26 -9.93 3.98
CA GLY A 23 -2.28 -11.02 4.15
C GLY A 23 -0.82 -10.56 4.02
N LEU A 24 -0.53 -9.27 4.27
CA LEU A 24 0.85 -8.74 4.21
C LEU A 24 1.68 -9.05 5.48
N ASP A 25 1.05 -9.55 6.53
CA ASP A 25 1.67 -10.05 7.76
C ASP A 25 2.26 -11.46 7.59
N THR A 26 1.82 -12.20 6.58
CA THR A 26 2.20 -13.59 6.30
C THR A 26 3.12 -13.76 5.08
N LEU A 27 3.79 -12.68 4.65
CA LEU A 27 4.73 -12.72 3.52
C LEU A 27 5.93 -13.64 3.81
N THR A 28 6.31 -14.45 2.81
CA THR A 28 7.61 -15.14 2.84
C THR A 28 8.77 -14.14 2.74
N ALA A 29 9.99 -14.60 2.99
CA ALA A 29 11.18 -13.75 2.85
C ALA A 29 11.36 -13.24 1.41
N GLU A 30 11.12 -14.09 0.40
CA GLU A 30 11.23 -13.72 -1.01
C GLU A 30 10.15 -12.69 -1.41
N GLU A 31 8.92 -12.89 -0.94
CA GLU A 31 7.83 -11.95 -1.19
C GLU A 31 8.12 -10.60 -0.55
N ARG A 32 8.59 -10.58 0.70
CA ARG A 32 8.99 -9.36 1.39
C ARG A 32 10.06 -8.59 0.62
N ALA A 33 11.12 -9.29 0.16
CA ALA A 33 12.17 -8.67 -0.64
C ALA A 33 11.62 -8.08 -1.95
N THR A 34 10.70 -8.78 -2.61
CA THR A 34 10.02 -8.29 -3.82
C THR A 34 9.24 -7.01 -3.55
N PHE A 35 8.41 -6.99 -2.50
CA PHE A 35 7.67 -5.80 -2.12
C PHE A 35 8.62 -4.65 -1.80
N GLU A 36 9.68 -4.88 -1.01
CA GLU A 36 10.66 -3.84 -0.65
C GLU A 36 11.33 -3.21 -1.88
N ALA A 37 11.73 -4.03 -2.86
CA ALA A 37 12.28 -3.55 -4.13
C ALA A 37 11.27 -2.69 -4.90
N LEU A 38 10.04 -3.19 -5.10
CA LEU A 38 8.98 -2.46 -5.79
C LEU A 38 8.65 -1.12 -5.13
N ASN A 39 8.70 -1.07 -3.81
CA ASN A 39 8.51 0.18 -3.08
C ASN A 39 9.63 1.18 -3.27
N ALA A 40 10.87 0.70 -3.29
CA ALA A 40 12.03 1.55 -3.53
C ALA A 40 11.94 2.17 -4.93
N ASP A 41 11.63 1.36 -5.94
CA ASP A 41 11.41 1.81 -7.32
C ASP A 41 10.27 2.81 -7.41
N TYR A 42 9.18 2.55 -6.70
CA TYR A 42 8.01 3.42 -6.68
C TYR A 42 8.33 4.80 -6.07
N VAL A 43 9.00 4.82 -4.91
CA VAL A 43 9.43 6.08 -4.28
C VAL A 43 10.45 6.81 -5.15
N ALA A 44 11.38 6.10 -5.79
CA ALA A 44 12.35 6.71 -6.69
C ALA A 44 11.67 7.37 -7.91
N LYS A 45 10.64 6.73 -8.48
CA LYS A 45 9.91 7.25 -9.64
C LYS A 45 8.94 8.39 -9.28
N PHE A 46 8.14 8.21 -8.23
CA PHE A 46 7.01 9.11 -7.94
C PHE A 46 7.25 10.04 -6.74
N GLY A 47 8.27 9.79 -5.92
CA GLY A 47 8.63 10.67 -4.79
C GLY A 47 7.69 10.60 -3.60
N PHE A 48 6.81 9.60 -3.54
CA PHE A 48 5.92 9.32 -2.41
C PHE A 48 5.70 7.80 -2.27
N PRO A 49 5.32 7.29 -1.08
CA PRO A 49 5.15 5.86 -0.87
C PRO A 49 3.96 5.29 -1.66
N PHE A 50 3.99 4.01 -1.99
CA PHE A 50 2.84 3.32 -2.58
C PHE A 50 1.68 3.27 -1.58
N ILE A 51 0.51 3.74 -2.01
CA ILE A 51 -0.73 3.78 -1.20
C ILE A 51 -1.79 2.95 -1.89
N ILE A 52 -2.43 2.04 -1.15
CA ILE A 52 -3.55 1.22 -1.61
C ILE A 52 -4.46 0.88 -0.43
N ALA A 53 -5.78 0.81 -0.67
CA ALA A 53 -6.75 0.35 0.30
C ALA A 53 -6.61 -1.15 0.55
N ALA A 54 -5.75 -1.52 1.49
CA ALA A 54 -5.40 -2.92 1.76
C ALA A 54 -6.62 -3.80 2.08
N LYS A 55 -7.66 -3.26 2.74
CA LYS A 55 -8.92 -3.99 3.03
C LYS A 55 -9.70 -4.41 1.79
N ASP A 56 -9.51 -3.76 0.65
CA ASP A 56 -10.15 -4.14 -0.62
C ASP A 56 -9.25 -5.03 -1.49
N ASN A 57 -8.04 -5.37 -1.02
CA ASN A 57 -7.02 -6.00 -1.85
C ASN A 57 -6.39 -7.22 -1.16
N THR A 58 -5.98 -8.18 -1.98
CA THR A 58 -5.12 -9.30 -1.59
C THR A 58 -3.68 -9.02 -1.95
N LYS A 59 -2.72 -9.72 -1.32
CA LYS A 59 -1.31 -9.72 -1.71
C LYS A 59 -1.08 -9.78 -3.23
N GLY A 60 -1.78 -10.69 -3.93
CA GLY A 60 -1.68 -10.84 -5.38
C GLY A 60 -2.12 -9.58 -6.13
N SER A 61 -3.30 -9.05 -5.79
CA SER A 61 -3.80 -7.81 -6.41
C SER A 61 -2.93 -6.58 -6.10
N ILE A 62 -2.29 -6.53 -4.93
CA ILE A 62 -1.34 -5.45 -4.59
C ILE A 62 -0.10 -5.55 -5.48
N LEU A 63 0.41 -6.77 -5.72
CA LEU A 63 1.55 -6.98 -6.59
C LEU A 63 1.24 -6.59 -8.05
N GLU A 64 0.07 -6.98 -8.56
CA GLU A 64 -0.40 -6.56 -9.87
C GLU A 64 -0.56 -5.04 -9.96
N ALA A 65 -1.12 -4.42 -8.91
CA ALA A 65 -1.26 -2.97 -8.83
C ALA A 65 0.10 -2.27 -8.85
N PHE A 66 1.12 -2.79 -8.17
CA PHE A 66 2.50 -2.27 -8.24
C PHE A 66 3.00 -2.21 -9.67
N TYR A 67 2.99 -3.34 -10.39
CA TYR A 67 3.52 -3.39 -11.75
C TYR A 67 2.76 -2.48 -12.71
N ARG A 68 1.42 -2.48 -12.63
CA ARG A 68 0.59 -1.59 -13.45
C ARG A 68 0.89 -0.12 -13.16
N ARG A 69 0.91 0.27 -11.89
CA ARG A 69 1.10 1.67 -11.47
C ARG A 69 2.50 2.19 -11.70
N LEU A 70 3.51 1.33 -11.54
CA LEU A 70 4.89 1.65 -11.92
C LEU A 70 5.05 1.95 -13.41
N SER A 71 4.15 1.49 -14.29
CA SER A 71 4.17 1.83 -15.71
C SER A 71 3.55 3.20 -16.04
N GLN A 72 2.79 3.81 -15.12
CA GLN A 72 2.08 5.07 -15.35
C GLN A 72 3.02 6.28 -15.31
N ASP A 73 2.55 7.41 -15.87
CA ASP A 73 3.16 8.71 -15.66
C ASP A 73 2.82 9.27 -14.26
N ARG A 74 3.54 10.32 -13.87
CA ARG A 74 3.44 10.89 -12.52
C ARG A 74 2.07 11.51 -12.21
N GLU A 75 1.43 12.14 -13.18
CA GLU A 75 0.15 12.84 -12.97
C GLU A 75 -0.98 11.84 -12.79
N THR A 76 -1.03 10.83 -13.67
CA THR A 76 -1.97 9.71 -13.55
C THR A 76 -1.83 8.99 -12.21
N GLU A 77 -0.59 8.71 -11.79
CA GLU A 77 -0.35 8.03 -10.52
C GLU A 77 -0.71 8.91 -9.32
N LEU A 78 -0.41 10.22 -9.34
CA LEU A 78 -0.80 11.10 -8.25
C LEU A 78 -2.31 11.11 -8.04
N ALA A 79 -3.09 11.15 -9.13
CA ALA A 79 -4.54 11.07 -9.06
C ALA A 79 -5.02 9.69 -8.55
N GLU A 80 -4.35 8.60 -8.94
CA GLU A 80 -4.68 7.25 -8.48
C GLU A 80 -4.38 7.06 -6.98
N ALA A 81 -3.22 7.51 -6.51
CA ALA A 81 -2.87 7.51 -5.10
C ALA A 81 -3.86 8.34 -4.26
N GLY A 82 -4.32 9.48 -4.77
CA GLY A 82 -5.36 10.30 -4.13
C GLY A 82 -6.65 9.52 -3.89
N ARG A 83 -7.16 8.81 -4.92
CA ARG A 83 -8.34 7.95 -4.80
C ARG A 83 -8.15 6.83 -3.77
N GLN A 84 -6.93 6.29 -3.65
CA GLN A 84 -6.63 5.28 -2.63
C GLN A 84 -6.67 5.86 -1.22
N VAL A 85 -6.17 7.08 -1.00
CA VAL A 85 -6.28 7.78 0.29
C VAL A 85 -7.75 8.00 0.66
N GLU A 86 -8.55 8.51 -0.26
CA GLU A 86 -9.99 8.71 -0.07
C GLU A 86 -10.70 7.40 0.29
N ARG A 87 -10.34 6.30 -0.40
CA ARG A 87 -10.92 4.98 -0.13
C ARG A 87 -10.55 4.46 1.26
N ILE A 88 -9.30 4.62 1.69
CA ILE A 88 -8.87 4.26 3.06
C ILE A 88 -9.65 5.07 4.09
N ALA A 89 -9.78 6.39 3.90
CA ALA A 89 -10.53 7.25 4.79
C ALA A 89 -12.01 6.83 4.89
N TYR A 90 -12.64 6.52 3.76
CA TYR A 90 -14.01 5.99 3.72
C TYR A 90 -14.16 4.69 4.52
N LEU A 91 -13.25 3.73 4.33
CA LEU A 91 -13.29 2.46 5.04
C LEU A 91 -13.15 2.64 6.55
N ARG A 92 -12.23 3.52 6.99
CA ARG A 92 -12.05 3.84 8.41
C ARG A 92 -13.29 4.49 9.01
N LEU A 93 -13.87 5.47 8.32
CA LEU A 93 -15.12 6.10 8.76
C LEU A 93 -16.23 5.07 8.88
N ARG A 94 -16.36 4.17 7.89
CA ARG A 94 -17.35 3.09 7.95
C ARG A 94 -17.16 2.20 9.17
N ASP A 95 -15.92 1.84 9.52
CA ASP A 95 -15.65 0.99 10.68
C ASP A 95 -15.97 1.67 12.03
N ILE A 96 -15.93 3.00 12.09
CA ILE A 96 -16.30 3.77 13.29
C ILE A 96 -17.82 3.75 13.52
N PHE A 97 -18.61 3.71 12.45
CA PHE A 97 -20.08 3.79 12.48
C PHE A 97 -20.78 2.44 12.24
N ALA A 98 -20.02 1.33 12.18
CA ALA A 98 -20.54 -0.02 11.96
C ALA A 98 -21.04 -0.69 13.23
#